data_AF-A0A938EXC6-F1
#
_entry.id   AF-A0A938EXC6-F1
#
_cell.length_a   1.000
_cell.length_b   1.000
_cell.length_c   1.000
_cell.angle_alpha   90.00
_cell.angle_beta   90.00
_cell.angle_gamma   90.00
#
_symmetry.space_group_name_H-M   'P 1'
#
loop_
_entity.id
_entity.type
_entity.pdbx_description
1 polymer ?
#
loop_
_entity_poly.entity_id
_entity_poly.type
_entity_poly.pdbx_seq_one_letter_code
_entity_poly.pdbx_strand_id
1 'polypeptide(L)'
;MNPALYLKNVKDIVQKEIKYLSNLYPYNLKRFIDTKLLHASSILTFITPGSELHYSFLDKLVNLMAGIEILAIGVNLHSFNIDDFSFLTDKMGQDVNKLNMAVIEKNYTIDLLFGDIFYSRAVIYILRYGDFYIFDSILNSLKSVHEGRLFLHHKLVETVSKNNSSFMRLNKIRKHRNDFKKRAEELIIENEDLISGMNSILKTSFFIGWGIFSNTDKQGFPYSIINNFILLKTFNDLENFFANLPKNFIFLKNISYIKSKKQFLINELNKSIAGLELAPLRDNLKVLKKLYY
;
A
#
# COMPACT_ATOMS: atom_id res chain seq x y z
N MET A 1 24.26 1.33 -15.74
CA MET A 1 23.87 1.76 -14.38
C MET A 1 23.61 0.58 -13.46
N ASN A 2 23.87 0.71 -12.15
CA ASN A 2 23.61 -0.34 -11.14
C ASN A 2 22.43 0.06 -10.23
N PRO A 3 21.21 -0.50 -10.45
CA PRO A 3 20.01 -0.24 -9.63
C PRO A 3 20.21 -0.42 -8.12
N ALA A 4 21.09 -1.34 -7.71
CA ALA A 4 21.35 -1.61 -6.30
C ALA A 4 21.99 -0.42 -5.56
N LEU A 5 22.81 0.37 -6.26
CA LEU A 5 23.43 1.57 -5.68
C LEU A 5 22.38 2.65 -5.37
N TYR A 6 21.42 2.86 -6.27
CA TYR A 6 20.35 3.84 -6.05
C TYR A 6 19.42 3.41 -4.92
N LEU A 7 19.04 2.13 -4.87
CA LEU A 7 18.27 1.58 -3.75
C LEU A 7 18.97 1.77 -2.42
N LYS A 8 20.30 1.59 -2.38
CA LYS A 8 21.09 1.87 -1.17
C LYS A 8 20.99 3.33 -0.76
N ASN A 9 21.18 4.28 -1.69
CA ASN A 9 21.10 5.71 -1.37
C ASN A 9 19.70 6.12 -0.90
N VAL A 10 18.65 5.58 -1.53
CA VAL A 10 17.25 5.79 -1.09
C VAL A 10 17.06 5.23 0.33
N LYS A 11 17.54 4.01 0.58
CA LYS A 11 17.47 3.37 1.91
C LYS A 11 18.14 4.24 2.98
N ASP A 12 19.32 4.77 2.71
CA ASP A 12 20.09 5.57 3.65
C ASP A 12 19.33 6.87 4.01
N ILE A 13 18.69 7.52 3.03
CA ILE A 13 17.83 8.69 3.26
C ILE A 13 16.62 8.32 4.13
N VAL A 14 15.88 7.27 3.74
CA VAL A 14 14.68 6.83 4.47
C VAL A 14 15.02 6.45 5.91
N GLN A 15 16.11 5.71 6.12
CA GLN A 15 16.58 5.34 7.46
C GLN A 15 17.00 6.55 8.30
N LYS A 16 17.62 7.56 7.69
CA LYS A 16 17.97 8.81 8.37
C LYS A 16 16.72 9.54 8.86
N GLU A 17 15.68 9.64 8.03
CA GLU A 17 14.40 10.26 8.42
C GLU A 17 13.71 9.50 9.55
N ILE A 18 13.63 8.17 9.44
CA ILE A 18 13.07 7.31 10.50
C ILE A 18 13.83 7.50 11.80
N LYS A 19 15.18 7.46 11.75
CA LYS A 19 16.03 7.62 12.94
C LYS A 19 15.87 9.00 13.58
N TYR A 20 15.79 10.05 12.77
CA TYR A 20 15.57 11.40 13.26
C TYR A 20 14.28 11.50 14.05
N LEU A 21 13.19 10.93 13.52
CA LEU A 21 11.87 10.96 14.15
C LEU A 21 11.77 10.03 15.37
N SER A 22 12.35 8.82 15.30
CA SER A 22 12.35 7.88 16.44
C SER A 22 13.17 8.36 17.63
N ASN A 23 14.13 9.25 17.41
CA ASN A 23 14.89 9.88 18.50
C ASN A 23 14.09 10.96 19.22
N LEU A 24 13.11 11.59 18.55
CA LEU A 24 12.26 12.61 19.14
C LEU A 24 11.12 12.00 19.98
N TYR A 25 10.60 10.85 19.56
CA TYR A 25 9.59 10.12 20.32
C TYR A 25 9.91 8.62 20.34
N PRO A 26 9.90 7.97 21.52
CA PRO A 26 10.11 6.52 21.65
C PRO A 26 8.88 5.75 21.14
N TYR A 27 8.68 5.76 19.82
CA TYR A 27 7.55 5.15 19.13
C TYR A 27 8.03 4.11 18.11
N ASN A 28 7.37 2.96 18.05
CA ASN A 28 7.78 1.86 17.18
C ASN A 28 7.23 2.02 15.76
N LEU A 29 8.01 2.71 14.92
CA LEU A 29 7.66 2.93 13.51
C LEU A 29 7.81 1.68 12.61
N LYS A 30 8.43 0.58 13.10
CA LYS A 30 8.81 -0.58 12.28
C LYS A 30 7.65 -1.18 11.50
N ARG A 31 6.43 -1.16 12.06
CA ARG A 31 5.24 -1.76 11.43
C ARG A 31 4.75 -1.01 10.18
N PHE A 32 5.16 0.24 9.99
CA PHE A 32 4.71 1.09 8.87
C PHE A 32 5.72 1.20 7.73
N ILE A 33 6.93 0.65 7.94
CA ILE A 33 8.07 0.81 7.04
C ILE A 33 8.11 -0.38 6.08
N ASP A 34 8.07 -0.08 4.78
CA ASP A 34 8.41 -1.05 3.76
C ASP A 34 9.94 -1.17 3.62
N THR A 35 10.49 -2.21 4.22
CA THR A 35 11.94 -2.49 4.15
C THR A 35 12.41 -2.94 2.76
N LYS A 36 11.48 -3.32 1.87
CA LYS A 36 11.77 -3.76 0.50
C LYS A 36 11.88 -2.59 -0.48
N LEU A 37 11.51 -1.38 -0.08
CA LEU A 37 11.51 -0.17 -0.92
C LEU A 37 10.76 -0.41 -2.25
N LEU A 38 9.51 -0.85 -2.15
CA LEU A 38 8.73 -1.30 -3.29
C LEU A 38 8.45 -0.19 -4.31
N HIS A 39 8.31 1.06 -3.89
CA HIS A 39 8.05 2.20 -4.77
C HIS A 39 9.30 2.54 -5.57
N ALA A 40 10.45 2.67 -4.89
CA ALA A 40 11.74 2.88 -5.53
C ALA A 40 12.08 1.73 -6.48
N SER A 41 11.85 0.49 -6.05
CA SER A 41 12.07 -0.69 -6.90
C SER A 41 11.18 -0.68 -8.15
N SER A 42 9.92 -0.24 -8.03
CA SER A 42 9.00 -0.10 -9.16
C SER A 42 9.47 0.96 -10.17
N ILE A 43 10.02 2.10 -9.70
CA ILE A 43 10.62 3.12 -10.56
C ILE A 43 11.83 2.53 -11.32
N LEU A 44 12.73 1.86 -10.59
CA LEU A 44 13.98 1.34 -11.14
C LEU A 44 13.79 0.12 -12.05
N THR A 45 12.62 -0.52 -12.04
CA THR A 45 12.33 -1.72 -12.84
C THR A 45 12.45 -1.47 -14.34
N PHE A 46 12.29 -0.23 -14.78
CA PHE A 46 12.39 0.14 -16.20
C PHE A 46 13.80 0.54 -16.63
N ILE A 47 14.78 0.60 -15.70
CA ILE A 47 16.16 0.93 -16.03
C ILE A 47 16.76 -0.18 -16.89
N THR A 48 17.18 0.18 -18.10
CA THR A 48 17.98 -0.68 -18.98
C THR A 48 19.48 -0.52 -18.68
N PRO A 49 20.26 -1.61 -18.67
CA PRO A 49 21.72 -1.54 -18.62
C PRO A 49 22.26 -0.66 -19.74
N GLY A 50 23.19 0.24 -19.43
CA GLY A 50 23.79 1.17 -20.40
C GLY A 50 23.08 2.53 -20.54
N SER A 51 21.98 2.78 -19.82
CA SER A 51 21.44 4.14 -19.68
C SER A 51 22.49 5.07 -19.05
N GLU A 52 22.92 6.09 -19.79
CA GLU A 52 23.75 7.18 -19.28
C GLU A 52 22.82 8.32 -18.85
N LEU A 53 22.73 8.57 -17.54
CA LEU A 53 22.08 9.76 -17.02
C LEU A 53 23.13 10.66 -16.39
N HIS A 54 22.95 11.96 -16.56
CA HIS A 54 23.77 12.97 -15.89
C HIS A 54 23.69 12.83 -14.37
N TYR A 55 24.83 13.02 -13.69
CA TYR A 55 24.94 12.90 -12.24
C TYR A 55 23.92 13.79 -11.49
N SER A 56 23.70 15.02 -11.96
CA SER A 56 22.72 15.94 -11.39
C SER A 56 21.27 15.45 -11.49
N PHE A 57 20.94 14.67 -12.51
CA PHE A 57 19.63 14.03 -12.64
C PHE A 57 19.49 12.83 -11.70
N LEU A 58 20.58 12.08 -11.48
CA LEU A 58 20.58 10.95 -10.55
C LEU A 58 20.31 11.36 -9.11
N ASP A 59 20.93 12.45 -8.64
CA ASP A 59 20.65 12.98 -7.30
C ASP A 59 19.18 13.38 -7.15
N LYS A 60 18.62 14.06 -8.17
CA LYS A 60 17.19 14.40 -8.20
C LYS A 60 16.31 13.15 -8.14
N LEU A 61 16.62 12.13 -8.92
CA LEU A 61 15.86 10.88 -8.94
C LEU A 61 15.91 10.14 -7.60
N VAL A 62 17.08 10.08 -6.95
CA VAL A 62 17.22 9.50 -5.60
C VAL A 62 16.36 10.26 -4.59
N ASN A 63 16.33 11.59 -4.65
CA ASN A 63 15.44 12.39 -3.81
C ASN A 63 13.97 12.07 -4.11
N LEU A 64 13.56 11.97 -5.38
CA LEU A 64 12.19 11.61 -5.74
C LEU A 64 11.79 10.24 -5.16
N MET A 65 12.61 9.21 -5.38
CA MET A 65 12.35 7.86 -4.87
C MET A 65 12.26 7.84 -3.34
N ALA A 66 13.19 8.51 -2.66
CA ALA A 66 13.14 8.61 -1.20
C ALA A 66 11.89 9.36 -0.72
N GLY A 67 11.52 10.46 -1.39
CA GLY A 67 10.31 11.21 -1.10
C GLY A 67 9.05 10.34 -1.22
N ILE A 68 8.94 9.52 -2.26
CA ILE A 68 7.81 8.61 -2.44
C ILE A 68 7.77 7.52 -1.36
N GLU A 69 8.92 6.96 -0.96
CA GLU A 69 8.95 5.95 0.12
C GLU A 69 8.59 6.56 1.49
N ILE A 70 9.09 7.76 1.79
CA ILE A 70 8.72 8.52 2.99
C ILE A 70 7.23 8.84 2.98
N LEU A 71 6.68 9.21 1.82
CA LEU A 71 5.24 9.45 1.65
C LEU A 71 4.42 8.18 1.91
N ALA A 72 4.87 7.04 1.37
CA ALA A 72 4.23 5.76 1.59
C ALA A 72 4.22 5.36 3.07
N ILE A 73 5.28 5.66 3.83
CA ILE A 73 5.30 5.49 5.30
C ILE A 73 4.22 6.34 5.95
N GLY A 74 4.10 7.62 5.58
CA GLY A 74 3.08 8.52 6.12
C GLY A 74 1.66 8.04 5.81
N VAL A 75 1.43 7.59 4.58
CA VAL A 75 0.18 6.97 4.15
C VAL A 75 -0.10 5.68 4.91
N ASN A 76 0.92 4.86 5.21
CA ASN A 76 0.76 3.64 5.99
C ASN A 76 0.36 3.95 7.44
N LEU A 77 0.89 5.01 8.05
CA LEU A 77 0.52 5.49 9.39
C LEU A 77 -0.94 5.93 9.47
N HIS A 78 -1.48 6.50 8.39
CA HIS A 78 -2.91 6.81 8.27
C HIS A 78 -3.77 5.62 7.82
N SER A 79 -3.20 4.42 7.72
CA SER A 79 -3.99 3.23 7.41
C SER A 79 -4.77 2.81 8.63
N PHE A 80 -6.03 2.45 8.40
CA PHE A 80 -6.91 1.93 9.43
C PHE A 80 -6.28 0.69 10.07
N ASN A 81 -5.93 0.77 11.36
CA ASN A 81 -5.35 -0.36 12.06
C ASN A 81 -6.46 -1.21 12.74
N ILE A 82 -6.10 -2.39 13.25
CA ILE A 82 -7.06 -3.28 13.92
C ILE A 82 -7.60 -2.69 15.22
N ASP A 83 -6.76 -1.97 15.96
CA ASP A 83 -7.13 -1.25 17.19
C ASP A 83 -8.22 -0.20 16.90
N ASP A 84 -8.16 0.48 15.74
CA ASP A 84 -9.19 1.42 15.26
C ASP A 84 -10.49 0.70 14.89
N PHE A 85 -10.39 -0.50 14.32
CA PHE A 85 -11.55 -1.35 14.01
C PHE A 85 -12.24 -1.82 15.29
N SER A 86 -11.49 -2.29 16.29
CA SER A 86 -12.04 -2.60 17.61
C SER A 86 -12.67 -1.38 18.26
N PHE A 87 -12.01 -0.21 18.21
CA PHE A 87 -12.54 1.04 18.74
C PHE A 87 -13.93 1.38 18.17
N LEU A 88 -14.13 1.19 16.86
CA LEU A 88 -15.42 1.43 16.21
C LEU A 88 -16.46 0.36 16.52
N THR A 89 -16.08 -0.91 16.59
CA THR A 89 -17.03 -1.98 16.95
C THR A 89 -17.45 -1.90 18.42
N ASP A 90 -16.57 -1.44 19.30
CA ASP A 90 -16.79 -1.45 20.76
C ASP A 90 -17.63 -0.26 21.21
N LYS A 91 -17.46 0.93 20.59
CA LYS A 91 -18.41 2.06 20.74
C LYS A 91 -19.84 1.69 20.32
N MET A 92 -20.00 0.66 19.50
CA MET A 92 -21.31 0.16 19.05
C MET A 92 -21.88 -0.97 19.92
N GLY A 93 -21.22 -1.39 21.03
CA GLY A 93 -21.90 -2.25 22.00
C GLY A 93 -21.09 -3.18 22.93
N GLN A 94 -19.83 -2.89 23.32
CA GLN A 94 -19.16 -3.69 24.37
C GLN A 94 -18.48 -2.84 25.45
N ASP A 95 -18.68 -3.26 26.71
CA ASP A 95 -17.97 -2.79 27.89
C ASP A 95 -16.49 -3.22 27.81
N VAL A 96 -15.63 -2.32 27.34
CA VAL A 96 -14.18 -2.44 27.46
C VAL A 96 -13.71 -1.52 28.57
N ASN A 97 -12.82 -2.01 29.43
CA ASN A 97 -12.18 -1.23 30.50
C ASN A 97 -11.63 0.10 29.94
N LYS A 98 -12.10 1.24 30.49
CA LYS A 98 -11.73 2.62 30.09
C LYS A 98 -10.22 2.85 29.91
N LEU A 99 -9.38 2.10 30.64
CA LEU A 99 -7.91 2.18 30.56
C LEU A 99 -7.34 1.74 29.19
N ASN A 100 -7.92 0.71 28.56
CA ASN A 100 -7.47 0.24 27.25
C ASN A 100 -7.86 1.20 26.13
N MET A 101 -9.03 1.86 26.26
CA MET A 101 -9.49 2.86 25.28
C MET A 101 -8.57 4.08 25.23
N ALA A 102 -8.11 4.58 26.38
CA ALA A 102 -7.18 5.71 26.42
C ALA A 102 -5.83 5.41 25.76
N VAL A 103 -5.35 4.17 25.84
CA VAL A 103 -4.10 3.74 25.19
C VAL A 103 -4.27 3.64 23.67
N ILE A 104 -5.39 3.10 23.20
CA ILE A 104 -5.71 3.01 21.76
C ILE A 104 -5.82 4.41 21.16
N GLU A 105 -6.57 5.31 21.80
CA GLU A 105 -6.75 6.70 21.34
C GLU A 105 -5.42 7.47 21.30
N LYS A 106 -4.56 7.27 22.30
CA LYS A 106 -3.22 7.87 22.32
C LYS A 106 -2.36 7.36 21.15
N ASN A 107 -2.34 6.06 20.90
CA ASN A 107 -1.54 5.47 19.83
C ASN A 107 -2.06 5.91 18.45
N TYR A 108 -3.38 5.96 18.27
CA TYR A 108 -4.02 6.49 17.06
C TYR A 108 -3.61 7.95 16.80
N THR A 109 -3.66 8.79 17.83
CA THR A 109 -3.24 10.19 17.73
C THR A 109 -1.77 10.34 17.32
N ILE A 110 -0.90 9.50 17.90
CA ILE A 110 0.53 9.47 17.55
C ILE A 110 0.73 9.00 16.11
N ASP A 111 -0.01 7.99 15.66
CA ASP A 111 0.02 7.50 14.28
C ASP A 111 -0.38 8.61 13.29
N LEU A 112 -1.46 9.34 13.55
CA LEU A 112 -1.90 10.48 12.75
C LEU A 112 -0.81 11.55 12.64
N LEU A 113 -0.26 11.97 13.79
CA LEU A 113 0.78 12.99 13.86
C LEU A 113 2.03 12.57 13.07
N PHE A 114 2.47 11.33 13.24
CA PHE A 114 3.62 10.83 12.47
C PHE A 114 3.30 10.77 10.97
N GLY A 115 2.09 10.39 10.59
CA GLY A 115 1.67 10.41 9.19
C GLY A 115 1.82 11.80 8.57
N ASP A 116 1.38 12.85 9.26
CA ASP A 116 1.48 14.24 8.82
C ASP A 116 2.94 14.74 8.75
N ILE A 117 3.76 14.32 9.74
CA ILE A 117 5.19 14.63 9.74
C ILE A 117 5.86 13.97 8.54
N PHE A 118 5.64 12.67 8.31
CA PHE A 118 6.22 11.95 7.17
C PHE A 118 5.75 12.55 5.83
N TYR A 119 4.48 12.95 5.71
CA TYR A 119 3.99 13.69 4.56
C TYR A 119 4.79 14.98 4.32
N SER A 120 4.93 15.81 5.36
CA SER A 120 5.67 17.08 5.28
C SER A 120 7.15 16.85 4.90
N ARG A 121 7.78 15.81 5.45
CA ARG A 121 9.16 15.43 5.12
C ARG A 121 9.28 14.95 3.67
N ALA A 122 8.34 14.13 3.19
CA ALA A 122 8.32 13.61 1.83
C ALA A 122 8.28 14.74 0.78
N VAL A 123 7.44 15.75 1.01
CA VAL A 123 7.30 16.90 0.11
C VAL A 123 8.63 17.62 -0.13
N ILE A 124 9.50 17.74 0.89
CA ILE A 124 10.83 18.35 0.74
C ILE A 124 11.67 17.61 -0.32
N TYR A 125 11.63 16.27 -0.30
CA TYR A 125 12.38 15.44 -1.24
C TYR A 125 11.76 15.44 -2.64
N ILE A 126 10.42 15.40 -2.73
CA ILE A 126 9.71 15.44 -4.02
C ILE A 126 9.94 16.79 -4.72
N LEU A 127 9.87 17.91 -4.00
CA LEU A 127 10.12 19.25 -4.56
C LEU A 127 11.55 19.43 -5.08
N ARG A 128 12.54 18.72 -4.51
CA ARG A 128 13.93 18.75 -5.01
C ARG A 128 14.09 18.13 -6.39
N TYR A 129 13.19 17.24 -6.80
CA TYR A 129 13.17 16.72 -8.17
C TYR A 129 12.86 17.85 -9.16
N GLY A 130 11.93 18.75 -8.79
CA GLY A 130 11.65 19.99 -9.51
C GLY A 130 10.78 19.83 -10.76
N ASP A 131 9.89 18.84 -10.78
CA ASP A 131 8.94 18.61 -11.87
C ASP A 131 7.50 18.69 -11.36
N PHE A 132 6.76 19.66 -11.90
CA PHE A 132 5.38 19.95 -11.53
C PHE A 132 4.42 18.80 -11.88
N TYR A 133 4.59 18.16 -13.04
CA TYR A 133 3.69 17.10 -13.49
C TYR A 133 3.85 15.83 -12.67
N ILE A 134 5.08 15.50 -12.27
CA ILE A 134 5.32 14.40 -11.33
C ILE A 134 4.73 14.71 -9.96
N PHE A 135 4.88 15.94 -9.47
CA PHE A 135 4.26 16.34 -8.21
C PHE A 135 2.72 16.25 -8.27
N ASP A 136 2.09 16.77 -9.32
CA ASP A 136 0.63 16.69 -9.52
C ASP A 136 0.15 15.23 -9.64
N SER A 137 0.89 14.37 -10.34
CA SER A 137 0.59 12.94 -10.42
C SER A 137 0.62 12.26 -9.06
N ILE A 138 1.59 12.62 -8.19
CA ILE A 138 1.66 12.11 -6.82
C ILE A 138 0.48 12.62 -5.98
N LEU A 139 0.09 13.90 -6.10
CA LEU A 139 -1.08 14.45 -5.40
C LEU A 139 -2.39 13.76 -5.82
N ASN A 140 -2.59 13.55 -7.12
CA ASN A 140 -3.75 12.82 -7.64
C ASN A 140 -3.77 11.36 -7.14
N SER A 141 -2.60 10.75 -6.97
CA SER A 141 -2.48 9.42 -6.39
C SER A 141 -2.88 9.39 -4.91
N LEU A 142 -2.44 10.39 -4.13
CA LEU A 142 -2.83 10.54 -2.74
C LEU A 142 -4.34 10.71 -2.59
N LYS A 143 -4.95 11.57 -3.42
CA LYS A 143 -6.41 11.72 -3.49
C LYS A 143 -7.09 10.36 -3.69
N SER A 144 -6.64 9.59 -4.68
CA SER A 144 -7.18 8.25 -4.97
C SER A 144 -7.02 7.28 -3.78
N VAL A 145 -5.89 7.31 -3.08
CA VAL A 145 -5.68 6.50 -1.87
C VAL A 145 -6.69 6.87 -0.79
N HIS A 146 -6.89 8.15 -0.52
CA HIS A 146 -7.82 8.61 0.52
C HIS A 146 -9.29 8.34 0.16
N GLU A 147 -9.69 8.57 -1.08
CA GLU A 147 -11.04 8.25 -1.57
C GLU A 147 -11.33 6.75 -1.47
N GLY A 148 -10.40 5.91 -1.93
CA GLY A 148 -10.53 4.44 -1.84
C GLY A 148 -10.64 3.94 -0.40
N ARG A 149 -9.84 4.51 0.51
CA ARG A 149 -9.90 4.19 1.94
C ARG A 149 -11.22 4.59 2.57
N LEU A 150 -11.67 5.81 2.33
CA LEU A 150 -12.94 6.32 2.87
C LEU A 150 -14.12 5.47 2.38
N PHE A 151 -14.11 5.11 1.09
CA PHE A 151 -15.12 4.23 0.51
C PHE A 151 -15.15 2.86 1.19
N LEU A 152 -14.00 2.18 1.30
CA LEU A 152 -13.90 0.88 1.95
C LEU A 152 -14.39 0.96 3.40
N HIS A 153 -13.99 2.03 4.11
CA HIS A 153 -14.40 2.27 5.47
C HIS A 153 -15.92 2.40 5.60
N HIS A 154 -16.53 3.25 4.77
CA HIS A 154 -17.98 3.43 4.77
C HIS A 154 -18.71 2.11 4.49
N LYS A 155 -18.21 1.29 3.55
CA LYS A 155 -18.81 -0.02 3.24
C LYS A 155 -18.68 -1.04 4.36
N LEU A 156 -17.53 -1.08 5.06
CA LEU A 156 -17.36 -1.93 6.23
C LEU A 156 -18.31 -1.52 7.35
N VAL A 157 -18.42 -0.22 7.65
CA VAL A 157 -19.34 0.30 8.67
C VAL A 157 -20.80 0.03 8.30
N GLU A 158 -21.22 0.26 7.06
CA GLU A 158 -22.58 -0.10 6.59
C GLU A 158 -22.87 -1.59 6.80
N THR A 159 -21.89 -2.45 6.51
CA THR A 159 -22.03 -3.91 6.63
C THR A 159 -22.12 -4.37 8.08
N VAL A 160 -21.38 -3.74 8.99
CA VAL A 160 -21.46 -4.03 10.42
C VAL A 160 -22.75 -3.47 11.02
N SER A 161 -23.09 -2.21 10.74
CA SER A 161 -24.25 -1.51 11.32
C SER A 161 -25.60 -2.05 10.84
N LYS A 162 -25.77 -2.36 9.55
CA LYS A 162 -27.01 -3.00 9.04
C LYS A 162 -27.23 -4.40 9.63
N ASN A 163 -26.16 -5.07 10.03
CA ASN A 163 -26.23 -6.37 10.70
C ASN A 163 -26.41 -6.26 12.23
N ASN A 164 -26.05 -5.14 12.86
CA ASN A 164 -26.17 -4.96 14.32
C ASN A 164 -27.60 -4.96 14.87
N SER A 165 -28.62 -4.61 14.06
CA SER A 165 -30.03 -4.75 14.48
C SER A 165 -30.46 -6.22 14.67
N SER A 166 -29.71 -7.18 14.13
CA SER A 166 -29.98 -8.63 14.23
C SER A 166 -28.86 -9.42 14.92
N PHE A 167 -27.63 -8.90 14.99
CA PHE A 167 -26.47 -9.55 15.61
C PHE A 167 -26.54 -9.60 17.15
N MET A 168 -27.26 -8.67 17.79
CA MET A 168 -27.39 -8.57 19.25
C MET A 168 -28.20 -9.72 19.91
N ARG A 169 -28.85 -10.61 19.15
CA ARG A 169 -29.44 -11.85 19.70
C ARG A 169 -28.46 -13.01 19.55
N LEU A 170 -27.60 -13.15 20.56
CA LEU A 170 -26.46 -14.06 20.75
C LEU A 170 -26.66 -15.58 20.48
N ASN A 171 -27.78 -16.06 19.91
CA ASN A 171 -28.03 -17.49 19.70
C ASN A 171 -28.21 -17.93 18.22
N LYS A 172 -27.94 -17.08 17.21
CA LYS A 172 -27.94 -17.45 15.77
C LYS A 172 -26.56 -17.37 15.08
N ILE A 173 -25.48 -17.51 15.85
CA ILE A 173 -24.10 -17.13 15.50
C ILE A 173 -23.51 -17.81 14.25
N ARG A 174 -23.91 -19.04 13.88
CA ARG A 174 -23.30 -19.74 12.72
C ARG A 174 -23.82 -19.27 11.36
N LYS A 175 -25.13 -19.06 11.20
CA LYS A 175 -25.72 -18.67 9.91
C LYS A 175 -25.28 -17.26 9.50
N HIS A 176 -25.29 -16.32 10.46
CA HIS A 176 -24.90 -14.93 10.22
C HIS A 176 -23.41 -14.74 9.90
N ARG A 177 -22.51 -15.64 10.36
CA ARG A 177 -21.07 -15.58 9.99
C ARG A 177 -20.84 -15.88 8.52
N ASN A 178 -21.54 -16.88 7.98
CA ASN A 178 -21.42 -17.23 6.56
C ASN A 178 -22.00 -16.12 5.67
N ASP A 179 -23.15 -15.56 6.07
CA ASP A 179 -23.77 -14.44 5.35
C ASP A 179 -22.86 -13.19 5.36
N PHE A 180 -22.24 -12.86 6.50
CA PHE A 180 -21.30 -11.74 6.59
C PHE A 180 -20.05 -11.98 5.73
N LYS A 181 -19.47 -13.19 5.81
CA LYS A 181 -18.30 -13.56 5.00
C LYS A 181 -18.61 -13.41 3.51
N LYS A 182 -19.75 -13.95 3.06
CA LYS A 182 -20.21 -13.84 1.68
C LYS A 182 -20.39 -12.37 1.27
N ARG A 183 -20.98 -11.55 2.15
CA ARG A 183 -21.17 -10.12 1.87
C ARG A 183 -19.86 -9.35 1.76
N ALA A 184 -18.89 -9.64 2.62
CA ALA A 184 -17.55 -9.06 2.54
C ALA A 184 -16.86 -9.46 1.22
N GLU A 185 -17.01 -10.72 0.79
CA GLU A 185 -16.50 -11.23 -0.48
C GLU A 185 -17.16 -10.54 -1.68
N GLU A 186 -18.49 -10.40 -1.70
CA GLU A 186 -19.24 -9.63 -2.71
C GLU A 186 -18.74 -8.18 -2.80
N LEU A 187 -18.55 -7.51 -1.67
CA LEU A 187 -18.05 -6.12 -1.65
C LEU A 187 -16.65 -5.98 -2.22
N ILE A 188 -15.76 -6.94 -1.95
CA ILE A 188 -14.41 -6.93 -2.51
C ILE A 188 -14.47 -7.10 -4.04
N ILE A 189 -15.33 -8.00 -4.53
CA ILE A 189 -15.51 -8.26 -5.96
C ILE A 189 -16.10 -7.04 -6.68
N GLU A 190 -17.19 -6.48 -6.15
CA GLU A 190 -17.91 -5.35 -6.76
C GLU A 190 -17.07 -4.06 -6.82
N ASN A 191 -16.03 -3.95 -5.98
CA ASN A 191 -15.27 -2.72 -5.80
C ASN A 191 -13.76 -2.90 -6.03
N GLU A 192 -13.34 -3.93 -6.75
CA GLU A 192 -11.92 -4.26 -6.97
C GLU A 192 -11.12 -3.04 -7.48
N ASP A 193 -11.65 -2.31 -8.46
CA ASP A 193 -10.98 -1.13 -9.03
C ASP A 193 -10.77 -0.02 -8.00
N LEU A 194 -11.80 0.28 -7.19
CA LEU A 194 -11.72 1.28 -6.13
C LEU A 194 -10.72 0.86 -5.04
N ILE A 195 -10.73 -0.41 -4.66
CA ILE A 195 -9.82 -0.93 -3.63
C ILE A 195 -8.37 -0.98 -4.17
N SER A 196 -8.19 -1.20 -5.49
CA SER A 196 -6.88 -1.07 -6.14
C SER A 196 -6.30 0.35 -6.02
N GLY A 197 -7.17 1.36 -5.96
CA GLY A 197 -6.81 2.77 -5.75
C GLY A 197 -6.09 3.04 -4.42
N MET A 198 -6.20 2.14 -3.43
CA MET A 198 -5.43 2.23 -2.18
C MET A 198 -3.92 2.09 -2.38
N ASN A 199 -3.49 1.56 -3.53
CA ASN A 199 -2.09 1.44 -3.93
C ASN A 199 -1.74 2.36 -5.13
N SER A 200 -2.47 3.47 -5.32
CA SER A 200 -2.23 4.42 -6.43
C SER A 200 -0.84 5.07 -6.43
N ILE A 201 -0.19 5.25 -5.27
CA ILE A 201 1.19 5.77 -5.20
C ILE A 201 2.19 4.78 -5.85
N LEU A 202 1.98 3.48 -5.65
CA LEU A 202 2.77 2.43 -6.29
C LEU A 202 2.54 2.43 -7.81
N LYS A 203 1.29 2.61 -8.26
CA LYS A 203 0.96 2.76 -9.69
C LYS A 203 1.72 3.94 -10.30
N THR A 204 1.72 5.09 -9.63
CA THR A 204 2.47 6.27 -10.06
C THR A 204 3.97 6.06 -10.05
N SER A 205 4.50 5.26 -9.13
CA SER A 205 5.91 4.87 -9.13
C SER A 205 6.29 4.10 -10.40
N PHE A 206 5.44 3.16 -10.85
CA PHE A 206 5.64 2.50 -12.14
C PHE A 206 5.57 3.50 -13.32
N PHE A 207 4.63 4.44 -13.29
CA PHE A 207 4.42 5.39 -14.38
C PHE A 207 5.59 6.37 -14.49
N ILE A 208 6.12 6.85 -13.36
CA ILE A 208 7.34 7.65 -13.29
C ILE A 208 8.52 6.87 -13.87
N GLY A 209 8.72 5.62 -13.42
CA GLY A 209 9.81 4.77 -13.90
C GLY A 209 9.73 4.55 -15.42
N TRP A 210 8.54 4.23 -15.93
CA TRP A 210 8.33 4.10 -17.38
C TRP A 210 8.61 5.41 -18.12
N GLY A 211 8.06 6.53 -17.66
CA GLY A 211 8.25 7.83 -18.31
C GLY A 211 9.73 8.26 -18.36
N ILE A 212 10.52 7.90 -17.34
CA ILE A 212 11.94 8.23 -17.26
C ILE A 212 12.81 7.26 -18.08
N PHE A 213 12.48 5.97 -18.09
CA PHE A 213 13.40 4.92 -18.54
C PHE A 213 12.91 4.07 -19.71
N SER A 214 11.71 4.33 -20.23
CA SER A 214 11.23 3.62 -21.42
C SER A 214 12.03 4.02 -22.64
N ASN A 215 13.00 3.18 -22.98
CA ASN A 215 13.58 3.16 -24.31
C ASN A 215 12.64 2.36 -25.21
N THR A 216 11.96 3.05 -26.14
CA THR A 216 11.27 2.57 -27.36
C THR A 216 9.74 2.60 -27.39
N ASP A 217 9.23 3.28 -28.42
CA ASP A 217 7.84 3.29 -28.90
C ASP A 217 7.30 1.91 -29.36
N LYS A 218 8.11 0.85 -29.33
CA LYS A 218 7.80 -0.43 -29.99
C LYS A 218 7.07 -1.46 -29.12
N GLN A 219 7.21 -1.44 -27.79
CA GLN A 219 6.61 -2.46 -26.93
C GLN A 219 5.31 -2.04 -26.23
N GLY A 220 4.89 -0.79 -26.39
CA GLY A 220 3.74 -0.25 -25.70
C GLY A 220 3.91 -0.24 -24.18
N PHE A 221 3.02 0.47 -23.50
CA PHE A 221 3.05 0.56 -22.05
C PHE A 221 2.58 -0.78 -21.42
N PRO A 222 3.33 -1.42 -20.50
CA PRO A 222 2.97 -2.72 -19.90
C PRO A 222 1.86 -2.57 -18.84
N TYR A 223 0.75 -1.93 -19.21
CA TYR A 223 -0.36 -1.56 -18.32
C TYR A 223 -0.93 -2.75 -17.56
N SER A 224 -1.13 -3.89 -18.25
CA SER A 224 -1.69 -5.10 -17.65
C SER A 224 -0.78 -5.70 -16.59
N ILE A 225 0.55 -5.72 -16.82
CA ILE A 225 1.54 -6.20 -15.86
C ILE A 225 1.55 -5.31 -14.62
N ILE A 226 1.56 -3.99 -14.81
CA ILE A 226 1.53 -3.01 -13.72
C ILE A 226 0.26 -3.18 -12.89
N ASN A 227 -0.91 -3.24 -13.52
CA ASN A 227 -2.17 -3.44 -12.79
C ASN A 227 -2.18 -4.75 -12.00
N ASN A 228 -1.62 -5.83 -12.55
CA ASN A 228 -1.53 -7.09 -11.82
C ASN A 228 -0.62 -6.99 -10.58
N PHE A 229 0.46 -6.19 -10.63
CA PHE A 229 1.26 -5.88 -9.45
C PHE A 229 0.48 -5.07 -8.41
N ILE A 230 -0.25 -4.04 -8.83
CA ILE A 230 -1.07 -3.22 -7.94
C ILE A 230 -2.13 -4.06 -7.24
N LEU A 231 -2.88 -4.87 -8.01
CA LEU A 231 -3.88 -5.76 -7.45
C LEU A 231 -3.27 -6.78 -6.49
N LEU A 232 -2.12 -7.37 -6.84
CA LEU A 232 -1.44 -8.33 -5.97
C LEU A 232 -1.05 -7.70 -4.62
N LYS A 233 -0.52 -6.47 -4.63
CA LYS A 233 -0.25 -5.71 -3.40
C LYS A 233 -1.52 -5.45 -2.61
N THR A 234 -2.57 -4.98 -3.28
CA THR A 234 -3.87 -4.72 -2.66
C THR A 234 -4.44 -5.96 -1.96
N PHE A 235 -4.41 -7.12 -2.61
CA PHE A 235 -4.90 -8.36 -2.00
C PHE A 235 -3.99 -8.87 -0.88
N ASN A 236 -2.67 -8.65 -0.95
CA ASN A 236 -1.77 -8.93 0.17
C ASN A 236 -2.10 -8.04 1.38
N ASP A 237 -2.38 -6.76 1.15
CA ASP A 237 -2.73 -5.82 2.22
C ASP A 237 -4.07 -6.17 2.87
N LEU A 238 -5.08 -6.51 2.06
CA LEU A 238 -6.37 -6.99 2.56
C LEU A 238 -6.23 -8.28 3.36
N GLU A 239 -5.47 -9.26 2.86
CA GLU A 239 -5.22 -10.51 3.58
C GLU A 239 -4.55 -10.23 4.93
N ASN A 240 -3.53 -9.38 4.96
CA ASN A 240 -2.86 -8.96 6.19
C ASN A 240 -3.82 -8.25 7.15
N PHE A 241 -4.69 -7.37 6.64
CA PHE A 241 -5.72 -6.72 7.44
C PHE A 241 -6.66 -7.75 8.09
N PHE A 242 -7.24 -8.65 7.29
CA PHE A 242 -8.14 -9.69 7.80
C PHE A 242 -7.45 -10.64 8.78
N ALA A 243 -6.22 -11.07 8.48
CA ALA A 243 -5.42 -11.97 9.31
C ALA A 243 -5.20 -11.43 10.73
N ASN A 244 -5.15 -10.12 10.89
CA ASN A 244 -4.92 -9.47 12.17
C ASN A 244 -6.21 -9.12 12.94
N LEU A 245 -7.41 -9.34 12.38
CA LEU A 245 -8.66 -9.04 13.06
C LEU A 245 -8.82 -9.80 14.40
N PRO A 246 -9.61 -9.25 15.36
CA PRO A 246 -9.87 -9.88 16.65
C PRO A 246 -10.48 -11.29 16.53
N LYS A 247 -10.38 -12.10 17.58
CA LYS A 247 -10.87 -13.50 17.59
C LYS A 247 -12.33 -13.63 17.15
N ASN A 248 -13.16 -12.64 17.47
CA ASN A 248 -14.59 -12.63 17.13
C ASN A 248 -14.85 -12.58 15.60
N PHE A 249 -13.85 -12.15 14.82
CA PHE A 249 -13.88 -12.02 13.37
C PHE A 249 -13.01 -13.03 12.63
N ILE A 250 -12.57 -14.11 13.29
CA ILE A 250 -11.71 -15.17 12.68
C ILE A 250 -12.26 -15.72 11.36
N PHE A 251 -13.58 -15.74 11.19
CA PHE A 251 -14.23 -16.22 9.98
C PHE A 251 -13.90 -15.39 8.72
N LEU A 252 -13.48 -14.13 8.89
CA LEU A 252 -13.00 -13.25 7.81
C LEU A 252 -11.54 -13.49 7.44
N LYS A 253 -10.76 -14.21 8.25
CA LYS A 253 -9.35 -14.52 7.94
C LYS A 253 -9.18 -15.38 6.68
N ASN A 254 -10.24 -16.09 6.28
CA ASN A 254 -10.21 -17.07 5.20
C ASN A 254 -11.21 -16.72 4.08
N ILE A 255 -11.16 -15.52 3.51
CA ILE A 255 -11.97 -15.17 2.33
C ILE A 255 -11.40 -15.91 1.11
N SER A 256 -12.21 -16.79 0.51
CA SER A 256 -11.80 -17.67 -0.60
C SER A 256 -11.35 -16.87 -1.81
N TYR A 257 -12.09 -15.82 -2.15
CA TYR A 257 -11.79 -14.94 -3.27
C TYR A 257 -10.39 -14.30 -3.20
N ILE A 258 -9.97 -13.80 -2.03
CA ILE A 258 -8.63 -13.18 -1.87
C ILE A 258 -7.55 -14.19 -2.24
N LYS A 259 -7.64 -15.41 -1.70
CA LYS A 259 -6.67 -16.48 -1.95
C LYS A 259 -6.66 -16.91 -3.42
N SER A 260 -7.84 -17.11 -4.03
CA SER A 260 -7.92 -17.54 -5.43
C SER A 260 -7.44 -16.44 -6.38
N LYS A 261 -7.82 -15.18 -6.14
CA LYS A 261 -7.41 -14.03 -6.96
C LYS A 261 -5.91 -13.78 -6.87
N LYS A 262 -5.29 -13.88 -5.69
CA LYS A 262 -3.83 -13.83 -5.55
C LYS A 262 -3.15 -14.90 -6.40
N GLN A 263 -3.58 -16.16 -6.29
CA GLN A 263 -2.97 -17.24 -7.08
C GLN A 263 -3.13 -17.02 -8.58
N PHE A 264 -4.29 -16.53 -9.01
CA PHE A 264 -4.54 -16.14 -10.40
C PHE A 264 -3.57 -15.03 -10.86
N LEU A 265 -3.45 -13.95 -10.10
CA LEU A 265 -2.55 -12.82 -10.41
C LEU A 265 -1.08 -13.25 -10.48
N ILE A 266 -0.65 -14.16 -9.59
CA ILE A 266 0.71 -14.73 -9.63
C ILE A 266 0.94 -15.48 -10.94
N ASN A 267 -0.01 -16.32 -11.33
CA ASN A 267 0.09 -17.10 -12.57
C ASN A 267 0.07 -16.19 -13.81
N GLU A 268 -0.78 -15.18 -13.83
CA GLU A 268 -0.84 -14.20 -14.92
C GLU A 268 0.44 -13.36 -15.01
N LEU A 269 0.97 -12.85 -13.90
CA LEU A 269 2.26 -12.17 -13.87
C LEU A 269 3.40 -13.05 -14.40
N ASN A 270 3.42 -14.34 -14.01
CA ASN A 270 4.41 -15.28 -14.52
C ASN A 270 4.35 -15.41 -16.04
N LYS A 271 3.15 -15.58 -16.61
CA LYS A 271 2.95 -15.69 -18.06
C LYS A 271 3.29 -14.39 -18.78
N SER A 272 2.74 -13.26 -18.33
CA SER A 272 2.93 -11.96 -18.98
C SER A 272 4.39 -11.52 -18.96
N ILE A 273 5.11 -11.71 -17.83
CA ILE A 273 6.54 -11.39 -17.75
C ILE A 273 7.36 -12.32 -18.65
N ALA A 274 7.04 -13.62 -18.69
CA ALA A 274 7.75 -14.57 -19.55
C ALA A 274 7.60 -14.23 -21.04
N GLY A 275 6.42 -13.73 -21.44
CA GLY A 275 6.11 -13.31 -22.80
C GLY A 275 6.74 -11.98 -23.24
N LEU A 276 7.43 -11.25 -22.36
CA LEU A 276 8.12 -10.02 -22.75
C LEU A 276 9.34 -10.31 -23.63
N GLU A 277 9.40 -9.63 -24.77
CA GLU A 277 10.51 -9.72 -25.72
C GLU A 277 11.79 -9.04 -25.19
N LEU A 278 11.66 -7.91 -24.47
CA LEU A 278 12.81 -7.17 -23.96
C LEU A 278 13.39 -7.86 -22.71
N ALA A 279 14.49 -8.59 -22.89
CA ALA A 279 15.14 -9.36 -21.83
C ALA A 279 15.48 -8.54 -20.56
N PRO A 280 16.06 -7.32 -20.64
CA PRO A 280 16.32 -6.51 -19.45
C PRO A 280 15.06 -6.17 -18.64
N LEU A 281 13.98 -5.75 -19.29
CA LEU A 281 12.72 -5.42 -18.62
C LEU A 281 12.10 -6.67 -17.98
N ARG A 282 12.12 -7.80 -18.71
CA ARG A 282 11.65 -9.09 -18.21
C ARG A 282 12.39 -9.49 -16.94
N ASP A 283 13.72 -9.37 -16.91
CA ASP A 283 14.52 -9.81 -15.78
C ASP A 283 14.37 -8.86 -14.58
N ASN A 284 14.28 -7.54 -14.81
CA ASN A 284 13.94 -6.57 -13.78
C ASN A 284 12.56 -6.87 -13.15
N LEU A 285 11.53 -7.15 -13.97
CA LEU A 285 10.19 -7.50 -13.47
C LEU A 285 10.19 -8.82 -12.69
N LYS A 286 11.01 -9.81 -13.07
CA LYS A 286 11.20 -11.04 -12.28
C LYS A 286 11.81 -10.74 -10.91
N VAL A 287 12.75 -9.81 -10.83
CA VAL A 287 13.35 -9.37 -9.55
C VAL A 287 12.31 -8.64 -8.71
N LEU A 288 11.63 -7.65 -9.28
CA LEU A 288 10.58 -6.89 -8.60
C LEU A 288 9.50 -7.81 -8.02
N LYS A 289 9.08 -8.83 -8.79
CA LYS A 289 8.08 -9.80 -8.37
C LYS A 289 8.44 -10.53 -7.08
N LYS A 290 9.73 -10.80 -6.83
CA LYS A 290 10.17 -11.43 -5.58
C LYS A 290 9.92 -10.56 -4.35
N LEU A 291 9.71 -9.25 -4.51
CA LEU A 291 9.39 -8.36 -3.39
C LEU A 291 7.93 -8.48 -2.93
N TYR A 292 7.04 -9.05 -3.74
CA TYR A 292 5.61 -9.22 -3.43
C TYR A 292 5.29 -10.57 -2.74
N TYR A 293 6.28 -11.45 -2.64
CA TYR A 293 6.23 -12.72 -1.91
C TYR A 293 7.10 -12.65 -0.65
#